data_AF-A0A9D5S143-F1
#
_entry.id   AF-A0A9D5S143-F1
#
_cell.length_a   1.000
_cell.length_b   1.000
_cell.length_c   1.000
_cell.angle_alpha   90.00
_cell.angle_beta   90.00
_cell.angle_gamma   90.00
#
_symmetry.space_group_name_H-M   'P 1'
#
loop_
_entity.id
_entity.type
_entity.pdbx_description
1 polymer ?
#
loop_
_entity_poly.entity_id
_entity_poly.type
_entity_poly.pdbx_seq_one_letter_code
_entity_poly.pdbx_strand_id
1 'polypeptide(L)'
;MKNSGFTLVELLATIAIISILGVISVGVIMNSVGSAKNDLDKYQEEMLISTAELYFDDNVSDFELDQEYNICIQENLVFDGYLDEYVDSNGAPYNGIIKIIPKEVNNVIKLTSSISMGTESNCY
;
A
#
# COMPACT_ATOMS: atom_id res chain seq x y z
N MET A 1 -39.07 44.25 -21.23
CA MET A 1 -37.94 43.46 -20.72
C MET A 1 -37.49 42.54 -21.84
N LYS A 2 -36.24 42.66 -22.33
CA LYS A 2 -35.74 41.85 -23.45
C LYS A 2 -35.07 40.60 -22.88
N ASN A 3 -35.75 39.46 -22.96
CA ASN A 3 -35.17 38.17 -22.60
C ASN A 3 -34.27 37.72 -23.76
N SER A 4 -32.96 37.92 -23.62
CA SER A 4 -31.98 37.35 -24.54
C SER A 4 -31.81 35.86 -24.21
N GLY A 5 -32.48 34.99 -24.95
CA GLY A 5 -32.30 33.53 -24.84
C GLY A 5 -31.03 33.06 -25.54
N PHE A 6 -30.44 31.98 -25.03
CA PHE A 6 -29.29 31.31 -25.65
C PHE A 6 -29.59 30.89 -27.09
N THR A 7 -28.66 31.13 -28.01
CA THR A 7 -28.79 30.68 -29.40
C THR A 7 -28.25 29.24 -29.56
N LEU A 8 -28.74 28.53 -30.59
CA LEU A 8 -28.28 27.16 -30.91
C LEU A 8 -26.77 27.10 -31.22
N VAL A 9 -26.22 28.16 -31.81
CA VAL A 9 -24.80 28.24 -32.17
C VAL A 9 -23.93 28.34 -30.92
N GLU A 10 -24.36 29.13 -29.93
CA GLU A 10 -23.65 29.22 -28.64
C GLU A 10 -23.68 27.89 -27.88
N LEU A 11 -24.82 27.19 -27.92
CA LEU A 11 -24.94 25.86 -27.31
C LEU A 11 -24.02 24.83 -28.00
N LEU A 12 -23.96 24.86 -29.34
CA LEU A 12 -23.11 23.96 -30.12
C LEU A 12 -21.61 24.20 -29.85
N ALA A 13 -21.19 25.47 -29.83
CA ALA A 13 -19.82 25.84 -29.50
C ALA A 13 -19.42 25.37 -28.09
N THR A 14 -20.33 25.47 -27.12
CA THR A 14 -20.08 25.04 -25.74
C THR A 14 -19.89 23.52 -25.64
N ILE A 15 -20.76 22.74 -26.28
CA ILE A 15 -20.65 21.27 -26.28
C ILE A 15 -19.37 20.80 -26.98
N ALA A 16 -18.97 21.47 -28.07
CA ALA A 16 -17.72 21.19 -28.77
C ALA A 16 -16.48 21.44 -27.89
N ILE A 17 -16.49 22.50 -27.08
CA ILE A 17 -15.39 22.77 -26.13
C ILE A 17 -15.40 21.75 -24.99
N ILE A 18 -16.57 21.43 -24.41
CA ILE A 18 -16.70 20.47 -23.32
C ILE A 18 -16.23 19.07 -23.75
N SER A 19 -16.54 18.65 -24.99
CA SER A 19 -16.14 17.32 -25.46
C SER A 19 -14.61 17.18 -25.58
N ILE A 20 -13.94 18.21 -26.09
CA ILE A 20 -12.46 18.23 -26.19
C ILE A 20 -11.83 18.24 -24.80
N LEU A 21 -12.34 19.08 -23.89
CA LEU A 21 -11.86 19.13 -22.51
C LEU A 21 -12.11 17.82 -21.76
N GLY A 22 -13.25 17.17 -22.03
CA GLY A 22 -13.62 15.89 -21.42
C GLY A 22 -12.61 14.78 -21.72
N VAL A 23 -12.16 14.66 -22.97
CA VAL A 23 -11.18 13.62 -23.37
C VAL A 23 -9.86 13.80 -22.62
N ILE A 24 -9.35 15.02 -22.52
CA ILE A 24 -8.07 15.31 -21.84
C ILE A 24 -8.19 15.06 -20.33
N SER A 25 -9.33 15.45 -19.74
CA SER A 25 -9.57 15.35 -18.30
C SER A 25 -9.54 13.90 -17.80
N VAL A 26 -10.04 12.94 -18.59
CA VAL A 26 -10.06 11.51 -18.21
C VAL A 26 -8.65 10.97 -17.96
N GLY A 27 -7.69 11.27 -18.85
CA GLY A 27 -6.31 10.78 -18.70
C GLY A 27 -5.62 11.31 -17.46
N VAL A 28 -5.83 12.60 -17.14
CA VAL A 28 -5.26 13.24 -15.94
C VAL A 28 -5.80 12.59 -14.66
N ILE A 29 -7.11 12.34 -14.60
CA ILE A 29 -7.75 11.71 -13.44
C ILE A 29 -7.26 10.27 -13.27
N MET A 30 -7.22 9.49 -14.36
CA MET A 30 -6.71 8.11 -14.32
C MET A 30 -5.28 8.03 -13.81
N ASN A 31 -4.39 8.91 -14.30
CA ASN A 31 -3.01 8.96 -13.83
C ASN A 31 -2.93 9.35 -12.35
N SER A 32 -3.69 10.37 -11.92
CA SER A 32 -3.70 10.81 -10.52
C SER A 32 -4.21 9.72 -9.56
N VAL A 33 -5.25 8.98 -9.94
CA VAL A 33 -5.76 7.85 -9.14
C VAL A 33 -4.76 6.70 -9.15
N GLY A 34 -4.12 6.41 -10.28
CA GLY A 34 -3.09 5.39 -10.38
C GLY A 34 -1.90 5.68 -9.48
N SER A 35 -1.40 6.92 -9.48
CA SER A 35 -0.34 7.37 -8.56
C SER A 35 -0.76 7.25 -7.10
N ALA A 36 -1.95 7.72 -6.75
CA ALA A 36 -2.45 7.64 -5.37
C ALA A 36 -2.58 6.20 -4.86
N LYS A 37 -3.01 5.26 -5.72
CA LYS A 37 -3.04 3.83 -5.38
C LYS A 37 -1.65 3.27 -5.15
N ASN A 38 -0.72 3.54 -6.06
CA ASN A 38 0.66 3.07 -5.94
C ASN A 38 1.36 3.65 -4.70
N ASP A 39 1.08 4.91 -4.35
CA ASP A 39 1.62 5.51 -3.13
C ASP A 39 1.01 4.84 -1.89
N LEU A 40 -0.29 4.57 -1.89
CA LEU A 40 -0.97 3.86 -0.81
C LEU A 40 -0.43 2.42 -0.62
N ASP A 41 -0.19 1.69 -1.71
CA ASP A 41 0.37 0.33 -1.67
C ASP A 41 1.78 0.35 -1.04
N LYS A 42 2.62 1.34 -1.41
CA LYS A 42 3.95 1.53 -0.80
C LYS A 42 3.86 1.89 0.67
N TYR A 43 2.96 2.80 1.04
CA TYR A 43 2.77 3.16 2.45
C TYR A 43 2.33 1.97 3.30
N GLN A 44 1.48 1.09 2.75
CA GLN A 44 1.09 -0.14 3.43
C GLN A 44 2.28 -1.09 3.60
N GLU A 45 3.09 -1.28 2.56
CA GLU A 45 4.31 -2.10 2.63
C GLU A 45 5.29 -1.56 3.68
N GLU A 46 5.59 -0.26 3.66
CA GLU A 46 6.50 0.39 4.61
C GLU A 46 5.97 0.29 6.05
N MET A 47 4.65 0.47 6.25
CA MET A 47 4.03 0.31 7.57
C MET A 47 4.21 -1.12 8.08
N LEU A 48 3.86 -2.12 7.27
CA LEU A 48 3.95 -3.53 7.65
C LEU A 48 5.39 -3.92 7.99
N ILE A 49 6.36 -3.49 7.17
CA ILE A 49 7.78 -3.68 7.43
C ILE A 49 8.17 -3.03 8.76
N SER A 50 7.81 -1.76 8.99
CA SER A 50 8.13 -1.06 10.24
C SER A 50 7.56 -1.78 11.46
N THR A 51 6.34 -2.31 11.38
CA THR A 51 5.74 -3.10 12.45
C THR A 51 6.50 -4.41 12.71
N ALA A 52 6.98 -5.07 11.65
CA ALA A 52 7.82 -6.26 11.79
C ALA A 52 9.21 -5.95 12.37
N GLU A 53 9.78 -4.80 12.04
CA GLU A 53 11.04 -4.33 12.64
C GLU A 53 10.87 -4.06 14.14
N LEU A 54 9.73 -3.49 14.56
CA LEU A 54 9.41 -3.33 15.98
C LEU A 54 9.30 -4.68 16.70
N TYR A 55 8.61 -5.65 16.10
CA TYR A 55 8.53 -7.01 16.64
C TYR A 55 9.92 -7.66 16.77
N PHE A 56 10.79 -7.45 15.79
CA PHE A 56 12.17 -7.93 15.85
C PHE A 56 12.95 -7.28 17.00
N ASP A 57 12.85 -5.95 17.15
CA ASP A 57 13.59 -5.22 18.18
C ASP A 57 13.21 -5.70 19.59
N ASP A 58 11.93 -5.98 19.83
CA ASP A 58 11.43 -6.48 21.12
C ASP A 58 11.81 -7.95 21.37
N ASN A 59 12.03 -8.74 20.32
CA ASN A 59 12.36 -10.16 20.38
C ASN A 59 13.76 -10.49 19.85
N VAL A 60 14.69 -9.52 19.85
CA VAL A 60 16.01 -9.63 19.18
C VAL A 60 16.82 -10.87 19.62
N SER A 61 16.58 -11.35 20.84
CA SER A 61 17.28 -12.52 21.40
C SER A 61 16.91 -13.84 20.72
N ASP A 62 15.77 -13.89 20.02
CA ASP A 62 15.27 -15.06 19.32
C ASP A 62 15.80 -15.18 17.89
N PHE A 63 16.57 -14.17 17.45
CA PHE A 63 17.08 -14.06 16.09
C PHE A 63 18.61 -14.13 16.04
N GLU A 64 19.11 -14.99 15.18
CA GLU A 64 20.53 -15.13 14.84
C GLU A 64 20.85 -14.31 13.57
N LEU A 65 22.06 -13.77 13.51
CA LEU A 65 22.53 -13.03 12.34
C LEU A 65 22.64 -13.91 11.10
N ASP A 66 22.45 -13.29 9.94
CA ASP A 66 22.53 -13.90 8.61
C ASP A 66 21.55 -15.06 8.36
N GLN A 67 20.53 -15.23 9.22
CA GLN A 67 19.42 -16.15 9.02
C GLN A 67 18.16 -15.46 8.50
N GLU A 68 17.37 -16.17 7.70
CA GLU A 68 16.08 -15.69 7.20
C GLU A 68 14.98 -16.14 8.15
N TYR A 69 14.19 -15.18 8.62
CA TYR A 69 13.02 -15.44 9.45
C TYR A 69 11.76 -14.95 8.76
N ASN A 70 10.69 -15.71 8.94
CA ASN A 70 9.36 -15.37 8.48
C ASN A 70 8.58 -14.81 9.67
N ILE A 71 8.18 -13.54 9.59
CA ILE A 71 7.23 -12.91 10.50
C ILE A 71 5.85 -12.94 9.85
N CYS A 72 4.90 -13.58 10.51
CA CYS A 72 3.55 -13.75 10.03
C CYS A 72 2.64 -12.63 10.55
N ILE A 73 1.87 -12.00 9.66
CA ILE A 73 1.08 -10.82 10.03
C ILE A 73 0.03 -11.16 11.09
N GLN A 74 -0.73 -12.23 10.93
CA GLN A 74 -1.79 -12.55 11.89
C GLN A 74 -1.21 -13.10 13.20
N GLU A 75 -0.25 -14.01 13.11
CA GLU A 75 0.26 -14.78 14.24
C GLU A 75 1.30 -14.04 15.07
N ASN A 76 2.14 -13.19 14.46
CA ASN A 76 3.19 -12.45 15.17
C ASN A 76 2.85 -10.97 15.33
N LEU A 77 2.16 -10.35 14.38
CA LEU A 77 1.92 -8.90 14.46
C LEU A 77 0.56 -8.55 15.04
N VAL A 78 -0.51 -9.20 14.59
CA VAL A 78 -1.87 -8.96 15.10
C VAL A 78 -2.04 -9.61 16.47
N PHE A 79 -1.67 -10.89 16.61
CA PHE A 79 -1.84 -11.61 17.88
C PHE A 79 -1.01 -11.03 19.03
N ASP A 80 0.25 -10.66 18.76
CA ASP A 80 1.12 -10.06 19.79
C ASP A 80 0.88 -8.55 19.98
N GLY A 81 -0.03 -7.94 19.21
CA GLY A 81 -0.54 -6.58 19.42
C GLY A 81 0.29 -5.46 18.81
N TYR A 82 1.18 -5.76 17.86
CA TYR A 82 1.94 -4.76 17.10
C TYR A 82 1.12 -4.15 15.95
N LEU A 83 0.08 -4.85 15.48
CA LEU A 83 -0.83 -4.41 14.44
C LEU A 83 -2.28 -4.59 14.89
N ASP A 84 -3.12 -3.61 14.60
CA ASP A 84 -4.57 -3.79 14.72
C ASP A 84 -5.08 -4.81 13.67
N GLU A 85 -6.34 -5.23 13.79
CA GLU A 85 -6.96 -6.16 12.85
C GLU A 85 -6.76 -5.69 11.39
N TYR A 86 -6.03 -6.49 10.62
CA TYR A 86 -5.71 -6.19 9.23
C TYR A 86 -6.39 -7.21 8.31
N VAL A 87 -7.32 -6.71 7.49
CA VAL A 87 -8.17 -7.51 6.60
C VAL A 87 -7.97 -7.16 5.13
N ASP A 88 -8.20 -8.13 4.26
CA ASP A 88 -8.14 -7.97 2.82
C ASP A 88 -9.38 -7.24 2.24
N SER A 89 -9.41 -7.08 0.92
CA SER A 89 -10.53 -6.42 0.22
C SER A 89 -11.87 -7.16 0.35
N ASN A 90 -11.86 -8.43 0.76
CA ASN A 90 -13.03 -9.27 0.96
C ASN A 90 -13.46 -9.32 2.44
N GLY A 91 -12.73 -8.65 3.33
CA GLY A 91 -12.95 -8.68 4.78
C GLY A 91 -12.43 -9.95 5.46
N ALA A 92 -11.59 -10.74 4.78
CA ALA A 92 -10.89 -11.87 5.39
C ALA A 92 -9.59 -11.41 6.04
N PRO A 93 -9.08 -12.08 7.10
CA PRO A 93 -7.78 -11.75 7.67
C PRO A 93 -6.68 -11.76 6.61
N TYR A 94 -5.87 -10.71 6.61
CA TYR A 94 -4.77 -10.59 5.67
C TYR A 94 -3.62 -11.51 6.09
N ASN A 95 -3.40 -12.57 5.33
CA ASN A 95 -2.34 -13.54 5.58
C ASN A 95 -1.12 -13.22 4.70
N GLY A 96 -0.25 -12.34 5.19
CA GLY A 96 1.03 -12.02 4.55
C GLY A 96 2.22 -12.44 5.42
N ILE A 97 3.36 -12.60 4.76
CA ILE A 97 4.64 -12.94 5.41
C ILE A 97 5.64 -11.84 5.11
N ILE A 98 6.30 -11.37 6.17
CA ILE A 98 7.41 -10.42 6.10
C ILE A 98 8.67 -11.20 6.40
N LYS A 99 9.57 -11.25 5.42
CA LYS A 99 10.87 -11.88 5.56
C LYS A 99 11.84 -10.87 6.12
N ILE A 100 12.52 -11.22 7.21
CA ILE A 100 13.58 -10.41 7.79
C ILE A 100 14.89 -11.19 7.84
N ILE A 101 15.99 -10.51 7.51
CA ILE A 101 17.34 -11.05 7.63
C ILE A 101 18.17 -10.02 8.41
N PRO A 102 18.44 -10.24 9.70
CA PRO A 102 19.35 -9.38 10.46
C PRO A 102 20.80 -9.61 10.02
N LYS A 103 21.49 -8.52 9.70
CA LYS A 103 22.89 -8.53 9.28
C LYS A 103 23.69 -7.52 10.08
N GLU A 104 24.86 -7.90 10.53
CA GLU A 104 25.79 -6.95 11.13
C GLU A 104 26.56 -6.20 10.04
N VAL A 105 26.39 -4.88 9.99
CA VAL A 105 27.11 -4.00 9.06
C VAL A 105 27.72 -2.85 9.84
N ASN A 106 29.05 -2.80 9.89
CA ASN A 106 29.80 -1.78 10.66
C ASN A 106 29.42 -1.74 12.14
N ASN A 107 29.31 -2.90 12.80
CA ASN A 107 28.97 -3.02 14.22
C ASN A 107 27.55 -2.49 14.57
N VAL A 108 26.65 -2.46 13.58
CA VAL A 108 25.23 -2.13 13.72
C VAL A 108 24.41 -3.24 13.06
N ILE A 109 23.38 -3.74 13.75
CA ILE A 109 22.43 -4.69 13.16
C ILE A 109 21.54 -3.93 12.19
N LYS A 110 21.50 -4.37 10.94
CA LYS A 110 20.62 -3.88 9.88
C LYS A 110 19.68 -5.00 9.45
N LEU A 111 18.40 -4.68 9.34
CA LEU A 111 17.40 -5.60 8.81
C LEU A 111 17.31 -5.45 7.29
N THR A 112 17.36 -6.57 6.59
CA THR A 112 16.88 -6.66 5.21
C THR A 112 15.48 -7.23 5.26
N SER A 113 14.48 -6.42 4.94
CA SER A 113 13.06 -6.78 5.00
C SER A 113 12.47 -6.86 3.59
N SER A 114 11.59 -7.84 3.36
CA SER A 114 10.79 -7.93 2.13
C SER A 114 9.42 -8.54 2.42
N ILE A 115 8.37 -7.97 1.83
CA ILE A 115 7.03 -8.53 1.95
C ILE A 115 6.74 -9.47 0.79
N SER A 116 6.16 -10.64 1.10
CA SER A 116 5.60 -11.52 0.08
C SER A 116 4.12 -11.72 0.35
N MET A 117 3.29 -11.33 -0.63
CA MET A 117 1.87 -11.67 -0.65
C MET A 117 1.75 -13.13 -1.08
N GLY A 118 1.60 -14.04 -0.11
CA GLY A 118 1.49 -15.46 -0.35
C GLY A 118 0.26 -16.03 0.33
N THR A 119 -0.73 -16.45 -0.47
CA THR A 119 -1.76 -17.37 -0.02
C THR A 119 -1.08 -18.70 0.29
N GLU A 120 -0.82 -18.97 1.57
CA GLU A 120 -0.27 -20.24 2.08
C GLU A 120 1.21 -20.42 1.63
N SER A 121 2.21 -20.74 2.45
CA SER A 121 2.29 -21.75 3.48
C SER A 121 3.70 -21.70 4.08
N ASN A 122 3.98 -20.88 5.09
CA ASN A 122 5.20 -20.98 5.91
C ASN A 122 5.02 -20.44 7.35
N CYS A 123 3.78 -20.15 7.75
CA CYS A 123 3.42 -19.86 9.15
C CYS A 123 2.99 -21.16 9.84
N TYR A 124 3.80 -22.22 9.70
CA TYR A 124 3.66 -23.53 10.35
C TYR A 124 5.03 -24.20 10.45
#